data_AF-A0A3N5PCD4-F1
#
_entry.id   AF-A0A3N5PCD4-F1
#
_cell.length_a   1.000
_cell.length_b   1.000
_cell.length_c   1.000
_cell.angle_alpha   90.00
_cell.angle_beta   90.00
_cell.angle_gamma   90.00
#
_symmetry.space_group_name_H-M   'P 1'
#
loop_
_entity.id
_entity.type
_entity.pdbx_description
1 polymer ?
#
loop_
_entity_poly.entity_id
_entity_poly.type
_entity_poly.pdbx_seq_one_letter_code
_entity_poly.pdbx_strand_id
1 'polypeptide(L)'
;MDSKKYNNTKLAIGIGKAIISFILLYLFIALGYSLSLQDYIQSFTENSYLVFMIFVFVIGIFSSVLLMPINIYTGFYLEHKYNLSNQTFFKYFLENLKSMLVGLVIGIPILLLFFYMINQFGDLWWLVFASAMFLISVVLSQLFPILILPIFYKIIPLGDEELKTRISNLAKGAGIKVENVFSFNMSKNTKKANAAFTGLGKTKRIILGDTLLNDYTKD
;
A
#
# COMPACT_ATOMS: atom_id res chain seq x y z
N MET A 1 -10.78 -11.45 22.60
CA MET A 1 -11.11 -10.75 21.34
C MET A 1 -11.86 -11.70 20.44
N ASP A 2 -13.07 -11.37 19.98
CA ASP A 2 -13.78 -12.21 19.01
C ASP A 2 -13.20 -11.99 17.60
N SER A 3 -12.12 -12.70 17.32
CA SER A 3 -11.36 -12.62 16.06
C SER A 3 -12.21 -12.98 14.84
N LYS A 4 -13.13 -13.95 14.99
CA LYS A 4 -14.05 -14.36 13.93
C LYS A 4 -15.00 -13.22 13.57
N LYS A 5 -15.61 -12.56 14.57
CA LYS A 5 -16.49 -11.41 14.33
C LYS A 5 -15.75 -10.22 13.72
N TYR A 6 -14.53 -9.92 14.18
CA TYR A 6 -13.68 -8.88 13.57
C TYR A 6 -13.43 -9.15 12.09
N ASN A 7 -12.96 -10.36 11.76
CA ASN A 7 -12.64 -10.74 10.39
C ASN A 7 -13.88 -10.75 9.49
N ASN A 8 -15.00 -11.31 9.95
CA ASN A 8 -16.26 -11.32 9.20
C ASN A 8 -16.78 -9.89 8.94
N THR A 9 -16.67 -9.00 9.93
CA THR A 9 -17.07 -7.58 9.76
C THR A 9 -16.20 -6.90 8.71
N LYS A 10 -14.88 -7.11 8.77
CA LYS A 10 -13.94 -6.51 7.82
C LYS A 10 -14.14 -7.04 6.40
N LEU A 11 -14.41 -8.35 6.26
CA LEU A 11 -14.72 -8.98 4.98
C LEU A 11 -16.03 -8.44 4.39
N ALA A 12 -17.11 -8.38 5.18
CA ALA A 12 -18.40 -7.88 4.73
C ALA A 12 -18.31 -6.42 4.26
N ILE A 13 -17.61 -5.56 5.02
CA ILE A 13 -17.39 -4.16 4.61
C ILE A 13 -16.53 -4.09 3.35
N GLY A 14 -15.49 -4.93 3.23
CA GLY A 14 -14.63 -4.98 2.04
C GLY A 14 -15.40 -5.36 0.78
N ILE A 15 -16.24 -6.39 0.86
CA ILE A 15 -17.11 -6.82 -0.25
C ILE A 15 -18.13 -5.73 -0.58
N GLY A 16 -18.81 -5.17 0.42
CA GLY A 16 -19.78 -4.09 0.22
C GLY A 16 -19.14 -2.86 -0.44
N LYS A 17 -17.95 -2.46 0.01
CA LYS A 17 -17.16 -1.39 -0.61
C LYS A 17 -16.85 -1.69 -2.08
N ALA A 18 -16.41 -2.90 -2.40
CA ALA A 18 -16.11 -3.29 -3.78
C ALA A 18 -17.35 -3.24 -4.69
N ILE A 19 -18.49 -3.74 -4.21
CA ILE A 19 -19.77 -3.70 -4.94
C ILE A 19 -20.21 -2.25 -5.18
N ILE A 20 -20.19 -1.42 -4.13
CA ILE A 20 -20.55 0.00 -4.24
C ILE A 20 -19.64 0.72 -5.24
N SER A 21 -18.31 0.52 -5.14
CA SER A 21 -17.35 1.09 -6.09
C SER A 21 -17.61 0.66 -7.53
N PHE A 22 -17.92 -0.63 -7.75
CA PHE A 22 -18.26 -1.14 -9.08
C PHE A 22 -19.54 -0.49 -9.63
N ILE A 23 -20.62 -0.46 -8.84
CA ILE A 23 -21.90 0.15 -9.24
C ILE A 23 -21.70 1.62 -9.59
N LEU A 24 -20.96 2.36 -8.76
CA LEU A 24 -20.71 3.78 -9.00
C LEU A 24 -19.89 4.01 -10.27
N LEU A 25 -18.85 3.22 -10.51
CA LEU A 25 -18.05 3.30 -11.73
C LEU A 25 -18.89 2.96 -12.97
N TYR A 26 -19.70 1.90 -12.87
CA TYR A 26 -20.62 1.51 -13.93
C TYR A 26 -21.62 2.64 -14.23
N LEU A 27 -22.26 3.23 -13.22
CA LEU A 27 -23.19 4.34 -13.40
C LEU A 27 -22.49 5.59 -13.95
N PHE A 28 -21.28 5.90 -13.50
CA PHE A 28 -20.47 7.01 -14.02
C PHE A 28 -20.18 6.87 -15.53
N ILE A 29 -19.99 5.65 -16.01
CA ILE A 29 -19.81 5.36 -17.44
C ILE A 29 -21.15 5.34 -18.16
N ALA A 30 -22.12 4.57 -17.66
CA ALA A 30 -23.42 4.32 -18.30
C ALA A 30 -24.27 5.59 -18.44
N LEU A 31 -24.15 6.54 -17.49
CA LEU A 31 -24.83 7.83 -17.55
C LEU A 31 -24.07 8.88 -18.38
N GLY A 32 -22.90 8.53 -18.95
CA GLY A 32 -22.11 9.44 -19.79
C GLY A 32 -21.27 10.47 -19.04
N TYR A 33 -21.28 10.47 -17.70
CA TYR A 33 -20.51 11.44 -16.89
C TYR A 33 -19.00 11.36 -17.13
N SER A 34 -18.48 10.18 -17.49
CA SER A 34 -17.08 10.03 -17.91
C SER A 34 -16.74 10.87 -19.15
N LEU A 35 -17.57 10.84 -20.19
CA LEU A 35 -17.39 11.65 -21.40
C LEU A 35 -17.61 13.12 -21.10
N SER A 36 -18.68 13.47 -20.38
CA SER A 36 -18.95 14.87 -20.01
C SER A 36 -17.81 15.50 -19.21
N LEU A 37 -17.17 14.74 -18.31
CA LEU A 37 -16.00 15.21 -17.57
C LEU A 37 -14.80 15.41 -18.49
N GLN A 38 -14.55 14.48 -19.42
CA GLN A 38 -13.48 14.62 -20.41
C GLN A 38 -13.68 15.86 -21.28
N ASP A 39 -14.87 16.05 -21.85
CA ASP A 39 -15.22 17.19 -22.70
C ASP A 39 -15.06 18.52 -21.94
N TYR A 40 -15.49 18.54 -20.67
CA TYR A 40 -15.31 19.70 -19.80
C TYR A 40 -13.83 20.04 -19.59
N ILE A 41 -12.98 19.04 -19.32
CA ILE A 41 -11.54 19.27 -19.15
C ILE A 41 -10.89 19.74 -20.47
N GLN A 42 -11.30 19.15 -21.60
CA GLN A 42 -10.80 19.52 -22.93
C GLN A 42 -11.14 20.97 -23.32
N SER A 43 -12.20 21.54 -22.74
CA SER A 43 -12.51 22.97 -22.93
C SER A 43 -11.45 23.93 -22.35
N PHE A 44 -10.59 23.45 -21.45
CA PHE A 44 -9.50 24.25 -20.85
C PHE A 44 -8.12 23.95 -21.43
N THR A 45 -7.90 22.76 -22.00
CA THR A 45 -6.59 22.37 -22.54
C THR A 45 -6.69 21.32 -23.64
N GLU A 46 -5.91 21.52 -24.70
CA GLU A 46 -5.78 20.56 -25.81
C GLU A 46 -4.68 19.51 -25.56
N ASN A 47 -3.85 19.69 -24.52
CA ASN A 47 -2.77 18.77 -24.22
C ASN A 47 -3.31 17.46 -23.61
N SER A 48 -3.22 16.36 -24.36
CA SER A 48 -3.74 15.05 -23.97
C SER A 48 -3.20 14.52 -22.64
N TYR A 49 -1.95 14.84 -22.27
CA TYR A 49 -1.37 14.45 -20.99
C TYR A 49 -1.99 15.23 -19.83
N LEU A 50 -2.24 16.53 -20.00
CA LEU A 50 -2.92 17.35 -18.99
C LEU A 50 -4.37 16.88 -18.80
N VAL A 51 -5.08 16.61 -19.91
CA VAL A 51 -6.45 16.07 -19.86
C VAL A 51 -6.46 14.76 -19.06
N PHE A 52 -5.58 13.81 -19.39
CA PHE A 52 -5.47 12.53 -18.69
C PHE A 52 -5.17 12.71 -17.19
N MET A 53 -4.20 13.54 -16.84
CA MET A 53 -3.84 13.77 -15.44
C MET A 53 -4.97 14.42 -14.64
N ILE A 54 -5.62 15.45 -15.19
CA ILE A 54 -6.74 16.13 -14.51
C ILE A 54 -7.91 15.16 -14.36
N PHE A 55 -8.22 14.38 -15.39
CA PHE A 55 -9.29 13.40 -15.37
C PHE A 55 -9.09 12.36 -14.26
N VAL A 56 -7.90 11.74 -14.22
CA VAL A 56 -7.53 10.76 -13.18
C VAL A 56 -7.51 11.42 -11.80
N PHE A 57 -7.03 12.65 -11.68
CA PHE A 57 -7.00 13.37 -10.42
C PHE A 57 -8.41 13.66 -9.88
N VAL A 58 -9.32 14.15 -10.72
CA VAL A 58 -10.72 14.42 -10.33
C VAL A 58 -11.42 13.14 -9.88
N ILE A 59 -11.29 12.06 -10.65
CA ILE A 59 -11.87 10.76 -10.28
C ILE A 59 -11.23 10.23 -8.99
N GLY A 60 -9.92 10.40 -8.83
CA GLY A 60 -9.19 9.99 -7.64
C GLY A 60 -9.64 10.73 -6.38
N ILE A 61 -9.82 12.06 -6.46
CA ILE A 61 -10.34 12.90 -5.37
C ILE A 61 -11.78 12.49 -5.04
N PHE A 62 -12.64 12.39 -6.05
CA PHE A 62 -14.03 11.99 -5.85
C PHE A 62 -14.14 10.62 -5.18
N SER A 63 -13.40 9.63 -5.67
CA SER A 63 -13.35 8.29 -5.08
C SER A 63 -12.81 8.29 -3.66
N SER A 64 -11.78 9.12 -3.39
CA SER A 64 -11.20 9.26 -2.06
C SER A 64 -12.19 9.83 -1.06
N VAL A 65 -12.88 10.91 -1.41
CA VAL A 65 -13.91 11.55 -0.57
C VAL A 65 -15.06 10.59 -0.31
N LEU A 66 -15.55 9.93 -1.35
CA LEU A 66 -16.70 9.03 -1.26
C LEU A 66 -16.41 7.80 -0.39
N LEU A 67 -15.20 7.25 -0.47
CA LEU A 67 -14.78 6.07 0.30
C LEU A 67 -14.19 6.43 1.66
N MET A 68 -13.92 7.71 1.93
CA MET A 68 -13.30 8.20 3.17
C MET A 68 -14.06 7.73 4.43
N PRO A 69 -15.41 7.82 4.52
CA PRO A 69 -16.13 7.37 5.72
C PRO A 69 -15.93 5.88 6.01
N ILE A 70 -15.96 5.04 4.96
CA ILE A 70 -15.74 3.59 5.08
C ILE A 70 -14.30 3.30 5.49
N ASN A 71 -13.33 4.02 4.92
CA ASN A 71 -11.91 3.87 5.25
C ASN A 71 -11.64 4.28 6.71
N ILE A 72 -12.22 5.39 7.19
CA ILE A 72 -12.10 5.82 8.59
C ILE A 72 -12.76 4.80 9.52
N TYR A 73 -13.95 4.32 9.19
CA TYR A 73 -14.63 3.33 10.01
C TYR A 73 -13.80 2.05 10.14
N THR A 74 -13.30 1.52 9.02
CA THR A 74 -12.54 0.25 9.02
C THR A 74 -11.12 0.38 9.55
N GLY A 75 -10.42 1.46 9.21
CA GLY A 75 -9.02 1.68 9.55
C GLY A 75 -8.79 2.30 10.93
N PHE A 76 -9.76 3.08 11.43
CA PHE A 76 -9.66 3.72 12.75
C PHE A 76 -10.66 3.11 13.74
N TYR A 77 -11.96 3.30 13.51
CA TYR A 77 -12.97 2.96 14.52
C TYR A 77 -13.01 1.45 14.84
N LEU A 78 -13.04 0.60 13.80
CA LEU A 78 -13.11 -0.85 13.96
C LEU A 78 -11.83 -1.40 14.63
N GLU A 79 -10.66 -0.88 14.26
CA GLU A 79 -9.39 -1.27 14.89
C GLU A 79 -9.35 -0.88 16.38
N HIS A 80 -9.91 0.28 16.78
CA HIS A 80 -10.05 0.67 18.18
C HIS A 80 -11.10 -0.17 18.93
N LYS A 81 -12.23 -0.46 18.29
CA LYS A 81 -13.30 -1.31 18.85
C LYS A 81 -12.78 -2.68 19.28
N TYR A 82 -11.82 -3.22 18.55
CA TYR A 82 -11.18 -4.51 18.85
C TYR A 82 -9.85 -4.39 19.61
N ASN A 83 -9.48 -3.19 20.07
CA ASN A 83 -8.25 -2.91 20.81
C ASN A 83 -6.98 -3.33 20.03
N LEU A 84 -6.94 -3.05 18.72
CA LEU A 84 -5.86 -3.42 17.80
C LEU A 84 -4.99 -2.23 17.35
N SER A 85 -5.43 -1.00 17.63
CA SER A 85 -4.75 0.25 17.27
C SER A 85 -4.16 0.94 18.49
N ASN A 86 -3.00 1.59 18.30
CA ASN A 86 -2.39 2.53 19.25
C ASN A 86 -2.47 3.99 18.75
N GLN A 87 -3.04 4.22 17.56
CA GLN A 87 -3.07 5.55 16.95
C GLN A 87 -4.14 6.44 17.55
N THR A 88 -3.80 7.69 17.82
CA THR A 88 -4.82 8.74 17.93
C THR A 88 -5.37 9.06 16.54
N PHE A 89 -6.57 9.66 16.47
CA PHE A 89 -7.17 10.03 15.18
C PHE A 89 -6.26 10.93 14.34
N PHE A 90 -5.57 11.88 14.98
CA PHE A 90 -4.60 12.75 14.32
C PHE A 90 -3.40 11.98 13.74
N LYS A 91 -2.82 11.05 14.52
CA LYS A 91 -1.73 10.19 14.02
C LYS A 91 -2.18 9.29 12.88
N TYR A 92 -3.38 8.72 12.97
CA TYR A 92 -3.98 7.94 11.89
C TYR A 92 -4.08 8.78 10.60
N PHE A 93 -4.62 9.99 10.68
CA PHE A 93 -4.73 10.88 9.53
C PHE A 93 -3.37 11.22 8.91
N LEU A 94 -2.37 11.59 9.73
CA LEU A 94 -1.02 11.90 9.25
C LEU A 94 -0.34 10.70 8.57
N GLU A 95 -0.51 9.49 9.11
CA GLU A 95 0.05 8.28 8.50
C GLU A 95 -0.64 7.96 7.15
N ASN A 96 -1.95 8.17 7.04
CA ASN A 96 -2.67 8.03 5.77
C ASN A 96 -2.26 9.11 4.75
N LEU A 97 -2.11 10.37 5.17
CA LEU A 97 -1.64 11.45 4.31
C LEU A 97 -0.21 11.17 3.79
N LYS A 98 0.69 10.74 4.67
CA LYS A 98 2.05 10.33 4.31
C LYS A 98 2.01 9.17 3.30
N SER A 99 1.16 8.17 3.53
CA SER A 99 0.97 7.05 2.59
C SER A 99 0.45 7.52 1.23
N MET A 100 -0.48 8.47 1.21
CA MET A 100 -1.01 9.05 -0.02
C MET A 100 0.08 9.79 -0.80
N LEU A 101 0.89 10.62 -0.14
CA LEU A 101 1.97 11.37 -0.78
C LEU A 101 3.04 10.44 -1.39
N VAL A 102 3.48 9.42 -0.64
CA VAL A 102 4.41 8.40 -1.17
C VAL A 102 3.79 7.68 -2.36
N GLY A 103 2.50 7.33 -2.26
CA GLY A 103 1.74 6.71 -3.34
C GLY A 103 1.65 7.59 -4.59
N LEU A 104 1.46 8.90 -4.45
CA LEU A 104 1.41 9.84 -5.58
C LEU A 104 2.77 9.98 -6.26
N VAL A 105 3.86 10.07 -5.48
CA VAL A 105 5.23 10.18 -6.02
C VAL A 105 5.60 8.98 -6.88
N ILE A 106 5.13 7.78 -6.52
CA ILE A 106 5.37 6.55 -7.28
C ILE A 106 4.33 6.38 -8.41
N GLY A 107 3.07 6.66 -8.11
CA GLY A 107 1.93 6.41 -8.99
C GLY A 107 1.87 7.34 -10.19
N ILE A 108 2.17 8.63 -10.03
CA ILE A 108 2.11 9.61 -11.13
C ILE A 108 3.08 9.23 -12.27
N PRO A 109 4.37 8.95 -12.02
CA PRO A 109 5.27 8.47 -13.06
C PRO A 109 4.79 7.21 -13.76
N ILE A 110 4.23 6.25 -13.01
CA ILE A 110 3.69 5.00 -13.58
C ILE A 110 2.46 5.28 -14.46
N LEU A 111 1.57 6.17 -14.04
CA LEU A 111 0.40 6.58 -14.82
C LEU A 111 0.80 7.31 -16.12
N LEU A 112 1.79 8.19 -16.05
CA LEU A 112 2.33 8.85 -17.24
C LEU A 112 3.01 7.86 -18.18
N LEU A 113 3.78 6.91 -17.64
CA LEU A 113 4.38 5.83 -18.41
C LEU A 113 3.31 4.98 -19.09
N PHE A 114 2.25 4.61 -18.36
CA PHE A 114 1.11 3.88 -18.89
C PHE A 114 0.47 4.62 -20.08
N PHE A 115 0.16 5.90 -19.89
CA PHE A 115 -0.44 6.71 -20.94
C PHE A 115 0.49 6.88 -22.15
N TYR A 116 1.78 7.09 -21.92
CA TYR A 116 2.78 7.11 -22.98
C TYR A 116 2.80 5.80 -23.78
N MET A 117 2.82 4.65 -23.10
CA MET A 117 2.89 3.34 -23.76
C MET A 117 1.65 3.05 -24.61
N ILE A 118 0.46 3.41 -24.14
CA ILE A 118 -0.79 3.31 -24.92
C ILE A 118 -0.69 4.13 -26.22
N ASN A 119 -0.18 5.35 -26.15
CA ASN A 119 -0.12 6.24 -27.30
C ASN A 119 0.98 5.87 -28.31
N GLN A 120 2.04 5.17 -27.89
CA GLN A 120 3.21 4.92 -28.75
C GLN A 120 3.26 3.51 -29.35
N PHE A 121 2.71 2.50 -28.69
CA PHE A 121 2.96 1.10 -29.05
C PHE A 121 1.75 0.38 -29.67
N GLY A 122 0.65 1.08 -29.95
CA GLY A 122 -0.56 0.50 -30.57
C GLY A 122 -1.00 -0.78 -29.86
N ASP A 123 -1.37 -1.82 -30.58
CA ASP A 123 -1.85 -3.10 -30.01
C ASP A 123 -0.84 -3.82 -29.09
N LEU A 124 0.45 -3.46 -29.16
CA LEU A 124 1.50 -4.03 -28.31
C LEU A 124 1.71 -3.25 -27.00
N TRP A 125 0.96 -2.17 -26.75
CA TRP A 125 1.12 -1.33 -25.55
C TRP A 125 1.12 -2.14 -24.26
N TRP A 126 0.26 -3.15 -24.16
CA TRP A 126 0.08 -3.95 -22.95
C TRP A 126 1.32 -4.80 -22.67
N LEU A 127 1.96 -5.35 -23.70
CA LEU A 127 3.14 -6.20 -23.57
C LEU A 127 4.36 -5.37 -23.15
N VAL A 128 4.53 -4.20 -23.79
CA VAL A 128 5.60 -3.26 -23.44
C VAL A 128 5.41 -2.72 -22.02
N PHE A 129 4.18 -2.30 -21.69
CA PHE A 129 3.86 -1.81 -20.35
C PHE A 129 4.00 -2.90 -19.28
N ALA A 130 3.56 -4.14 -19.54
CA ALA A 130 3.75 -5.26 -18.62
C ALA A 130 5.23 -5.57 -18.39
N SER A 131 6.05 -5.54 -19.44
CA SER A 131 7.50 -5.72 -19.35
C SER A 131 8.16 -4.62 -18.51
N ALA A 132 7.76 -3.36 -18.74
CA ALA A 132 8.22 -2.23 -17.94
C ALA A 132 7.78 -2.36 -16.47
N MET A 133 6.53 -2.73 -16.21
CA MET A 133 6.00 -2.95 -14.85
C MET A 133 6.69 -4.09 -14.12
N PHE A 134 7.08 -5.16 -14.84
CA PHE A 134 7.89 -6.23 -14.27
C PHE A 134 9.24 -5.68 -13.77
N LEU A 135 9.95 -4.93 -14.61
CA LEU A 135 11.23 -4.33 -14.24
C LEU A 135 11.08 -3.34 -13.07
N ILE A 136 10.09 -2.46 -13.14
CA ILE A 136 9.77 -1.51 -12.06
C ILE A 136 9.46 -2.26 -10.76
N SER A 137 8.70 -3.35 -10.80
CA SER A 137 8.36 -4.16 -9.62
C SER A 137 9.58 -4.81 -8.99
N VAL A 138 10.52 -5.32 -9.79
CA VAL A 138 11.79 -5.87 -9.30
C VAL A 138 12.60 -4.77 -8.60
N VAL A 139 12.75 -3.61 -9.23
CA VAL A 139 13.46 -2.46 -8.66
C VAL A 139 12.79 -1.99 -7.36
N LEU A 140 11.46 -1.78 -7.38
CA LEU A 140 10.72 -1.38 -6.20
C LEU A 140 10.79 -2.41 -5.08
N SER A 141 10.76 -3.71 -5.37
CA SER A 141 10.92 -4.77 -4.37
C SER A 141 12.29 -4.70 -3.68
N GLN A 142 13.33 -4.35 -4.43
CA GLN A 142 14.68 -4.16 -3.89
C GLN A 142 14.81 -2.87 -3.07
N LEU A 143 14.19 -1.77 -3.52
CA LEU A 143 14.27 -0.45 -2.91
C LEU A 143 13.30 -0.25 -1.73
N PHE A 144 12.14 -0.92 -1.74
CA PHE A 144 11.08 -0.76 -0.74
C PHE A 144 11.58 -0.85 0.70
N PRO A 145 12.33 -1.89 1.12
CA PRO A 145 12.78 -1.99 2.51
C PRO A 145 13.84 -0.96 2.91
N ILE A 146 14.49 -0.30 1.94
CA ILE A 146 15.60 0.64 2.16
C ILE A 146 15.13 2.10 2.09
N LEU A 147 14.21 2.40 1.17
CA LEU A 147 13.77 3.77 0.90
C LEU A 147 12.35 4.02 1.39
N ILE A 148 11.42 3.10 1.14
CA ILE A 148 10.00 3.34 1.41
C ILE A 148 9.66 3.01 2.86
N LEU A 149 10.07 1.84 3.36
CA LEU A 149 9.73 1.40 4.70
C LEU A 149 10.24 2.36 5.80
N PRO A 150 11.47 2.92 5.72
CA PRO A 150 11.96 3.89 6.70
C PRO A 150 11.20 5.22 6.78
N ILE A 151 10.44 5.59 5.74
CA ILE A 151 9.56 6.77 5.76
C ILE A 151 8.43 6.58 6.79
N PHE A 152 8.00 5.33 6.97
CA PHE A 152 6.93 4.98 7.89
C PHE A 152 7.48 4.53 9.25
N TYR A 153 8.54 3.73 9.29
CA TYR A 153 8.97 3.08 10.53
C TYR A 153 10.44 3.32 10.82
N LYS A 154 10.77 3.41 12.11
CA LYS A 154 12.15 3.35 12.56
C LYS A 154 12.59 1.89 12.51
N ILE A 155 13.54 1.59 11.63
CA ILE A 155 14.12 0.26 11.48
C ILE A 155 15.51 0.29 12.12
N ILE A 156 15.78 -0.64 13.04
CA ILE A 156 17.07 -0.77 13.72
C ILE A 156 17.52 -2.25 13.72
N PRO A 157 18.82 -2.55 13.79
CA PRO A 157 19.28 -3.92 13.98
C PRO A 157 18.64 -4.54 15.22
N LEU A 158 18.32 -5.83 15.16
CA LEU A 158 17.80 -6.56 16.32
C LEU A 158 18.89 -6.64 17.40
N GLY A 159 18.61 -6.10 18.59
CA GLY A 159 19.57 -6.06 19.70
C GLY A 159 19.71 -7.37 20.47
N ASP A 160 18.74 -8.28 20.37
CA ASP A 160 18.81 -9.62 20.98
C ASP A 160 19.65 -10.55 20.10
N GLU A 161 20.94 -10.69 20.44
CA GLU A 161 21.90 -11.51 19.70
C GLU A 161 21.59 -13.02 19.78
N GLU A 162 20.96 -13.49 20.85
CA GLU A 162 20.53 -14.89 20.98
C GLU A 162 19.42 -15.19 19.96
N LEU A 163 18.37 -14.37 19.95
CA LEU A 163 17.25 -14.51 19.02
C LEU A 163 17.71 -14.36 17.56
N LYS A 164 18.59 -13.39 17.29
CA LYS A 164 19.20 -13.18 15.98
C LYS A 164 19.98 -14.41 15.51
N THR A 165 20.74 -15.05 16.40
CA THR A 165 21.46 -16.30 16.10
C THR A 165 20.50 -17.44 15.80
N ARG A 166 19.44 -17.61 16.60
CA ARG A 166 18.40 -18.62 16.37
C ARG A 166 17.75 -18.45 14.99
N ILE A 167 17.35 -17.22 14.64
CA ILE A 167 16.74 -16.89 13.34
C ILE A 167 17.72 -17.15 12.20
N SER A 168 18.99 -16.77 12.37
CA SER A 168 20.02 -16.98 11.34
C SER A 168 20.28 -18.47 11.09
N ASN A 169 20.29 -19.29 12.15
CA ASN A 169 20.43 -20.74 12.04
C ASN A 169 19.21 -21.38 11.36
N LEU A 170 18.00 -20.93 11.69
CA LEU A 170 16.77 -21.38 11.04
C LEU A 170 16.79 -21.05 9.53
N ALA A 171 17.15 -19.81 9.20
CA ALA A 171 17.26 -19.38 7.81
C ALA A 171 18.31 -20.18 7.03
N LYS A 172 19.47 -20.44 7.66
CA LYS A 172 20.52 -21.28 7.08
C LYS A 172 20.03 -22.71 6.84
N GLY A 173 19.30 -23.29 7.78
CA GLY A 173 18.67 -24.62 7.64
C GLY A 173 17.67 -24.67 6.47
N ALA A 174 16.98 -23.57 6.18
CA ALA A 174 16.09 -23.43 5.03
C ALA A 174 16.80 -23.03 3.72
N GLY A 175 18.14 -22.95 3.70
CA GLY A 175 18.90 -22.53 2.51
C GLY A 175 18.80 -21.03 2.18
N ILE A 176 18.29 -20.22 3.11
CA ILE A 176 18.11 -18.78 2.95
C ILE A 176 19.30 -18.05 3.55
N LYS A 177 20.06 -17.34 2.70
CA LYS A 177 21.06 -16.37 3.17
C LYS A 177 20.33 -15.11 3.63
N VAL A 178 20.35 -14.86 4.94
CA VAL A 178 19.86 -13.62 5.56
C VAL A 178 21.07 -12.85 6.04
N GLU A 179 21.28 -11.65 5.51
CA GLU A 179 22.43 -10.83 5.91
C GLU A 179 22.17 -10.11 7.23
N ASN A 180 20.93 -9.67 7.48
CA ASN A 180 20.61 -8.85 8.65
C ASN A 180 19.17 -9.11 9.16
N VAL A 181 19.03 -9.16 10.48
CA VAL A 181 17.75 -9.19 11.20
C VAL A 181 17.53 -7.84 11.87
N PHE A 182 16.38 -7.25 11.63
CA PHE A 182 16.01 -5.93 12.13
C PHE A 182 14.75 -6.01 12.99
N SER A 183 14.56 -4.99 13.82
CA SER A 183 13.27 -4.67 14.43
C SER A 183 12.73 -3.35 13.87
N PHE A 184 11.41 -3.19 13.92
CA PHE A 184 10.74 -1.95 13.55
C PHE A 184 9.64 -1.58 14.55
N ASN A 185 9.44 -0.27 14.75
CA ASN A 185 8.54 0.26 15.77
C ASN A 185 7.06 0.22 15.36
N MET A 186 6.54 -0.99 15.13
CA MET A 186 5.16 -1.24 14.72
C MET A 186 4.13 -0.81 15.79
N SER A 187 4.52 -0.87 17.07
CA SER A 187 3.74 -0.46 18.24
C SER A 187 3.27 0.98 18.17
N LYS A 188 3.96 1.86 17.43
CA LYS A 188 3.53 3.24 17.22
C LYS A 188 2.13 3.34 16.60
N ASN A 189 1.73 2.32 15.83
CA ASN A 189 0.49 2.28 15.06
C ASN A 189 -0.49 1.21 15.58
N THR A 190 -0.01 0.01 15.89
CA THR A 190 -0.89 -1.15 16.14
C THR A 190 -0.36 -2.03 17.26
N LYS A 191 -1.25 -2.82 17.87
CA LYS A 191 -0.94 -3.88 18.85
C LYS A 191 -0.79 -5.25 18.20
N LYS A 192 -0.95 -5.35 16.87
CA LYS A 192 -0.81 -6.62 16.16
C LYS A 192 0.65 -7.01 16.09
N ALA A 193 0.93 -8.30 16.23
CA ALA A 193 2.22 -8.86 15.88
C ALA A 193 2.35 -9.04 14.36
N ASN A 194 3.53 -8.77 13.82
CA ASN A 194 3.88 -9.09 12.46
C ASN A 194 5.40 -9.25 12.30
N ALA A 195 5.77 -10.02 11.30
CA ALA A 195 7.13 -10.20 10.84
C ALA A 195 7.13 -10.20 9.31
N ALA A 196 8.19 -9.68 8.71
CA ALA A 196 8.32 -9.65 7.26
C ALA A 196 9.70 -10.12 6.84
N PHE A 197 9.74 -10.88 5.75
CA PHE A 197 10.94 -11.10 4.96
C PHE A 197 10.80 -10.31 3.67
N THR A 198 11.75 -9.43 3.40
CA THR A 198 11.64 -8.44 2.30
C THR A 198 12.99 -8.20 1.65
N GLY A 199 12.98 -7.64 0.43
CA GLY A 199 14.15 -7.37 -0.39
C GLY A 199 14.51 -8.51 -1.34
N LEU A 200 15.43 -8.22 -2.27
CA LEU A 200 15.91 -9.13 -3.30
C LEU A 200 17.43 -9.14 -3.33
N GLY A 201 18.03 -10.26 -3.74
CA GLY A 201 19.48 -10.41 -3.80
C GLY A 201 20.16 -10.10 -2.45
N LYS A 202 21.00 -9.08 -2.42
CA LYS A 202 21.75 -8.62 -1.23
C LYS A 202 20.93 -7.73 -0.29
N THR A 203 19.73 -7.29 -0.67
CA THR A 203 18.91 -6.43 0.21
C THR A 203 17.96 -7.22 1.11
N LYS A 204 17.97 -8.56 0.99
CA LYS A 204 17.18 -9.50 1.78
C LYS A 204 17.37 -9.26 3.27
N ARG A 205 16.26 -9.07 3.99
CA ARG A 205 16.27 -8.85 5.43
C ARG A 205 15.01 -9.40 6.09
N ILE A 206 15.18 -9.85 7.33
CA ILE A 206 14.09 -10.20 8.23
C ILE A 206 13.82 -8.98 9.11
N ILE A 207 12.55 -8.59 9.24
CA ILE A 207 12.12 -7.44 10.05
C ILE A 207 11.02 -7.90 11.01
N LEU A 208 11.23 -7.72 12.31
CA LEU A 208 10.33 -8.15 13.38
C LEU A 208 9.67 -6.94 14.06
N GLY A 209 8.35 -6.98 14.22
CA GLY A 209 7.64 -5.91 14.93
C GLY A 209 8.03 -5.91 16.39
N ASP A 210 8.23 -4.74 16.97
CA ASP A 210 8.40 -4.59 18.43
C ASP A 210 7.21 -5.17 19.21
N THR A 211 5.99 -5.09 18.68
CA THR A 211 4.81 -5.78 19.24
C THR A 211 4.98 -7.30 19.29
N LEU A 212 5.53 -7.91 18.24
CA LEU A 212 5.83 -9.35 18.23
C LEU A 212 6.91 -9.67 19.27
N LEU A 213 7.97 -8.86 19.33
CA LEU A 213 9.09 -9.07 20.24
C LEU A 213 8.74 -8.89 21.71
N ASN A 214 7.81 -7.99 22.01
CA ASN A 214 7.45 -7.64 23.39
C ASN A 214 6.33 -8.52 23.95
N ASP A 215 5.37 -8.92 23.11
CA ASP A 215 4.13 -9.55 23.58
C ASP A 215 4.11 -11.08 23.41
N TYR A 216 5.14 -11.67 22.79
CA TYR A 216 5.22 -13.09 22.50
C TYR A 216 6.52 -13.72 23.02
N THR A 217 6.47 -15.02 23.28
CA THR A 217 7.64 -15.83 23.64
C THR A 217 8.63 -15.92 22.48
N LYS A 218 9.89 -16.23 22.80
CA LYS A 218 10.94 -16.44 21.80
C LYS A 218 10.76 -17.73 20.97
N ASP A 219 9.86 -18.62 21.42
CA ASP A 219 9.46 -19.87 20.77
C ASP A 219 8.09 -19.70 20.12
#